data_AF-A0A1M7C9V1-F1
#
_entry.id   AF-A0A1M7C9V1-F1
#
_cell.length_a   1.000
_cell.length_b   1.000
_cell.length_c   1.000
_cell.angle_alpha   90.00
_cell.angle_beta   90.00
_cell.angle_gamma   90.00
#
_symmetry.space_group_name_H-M   'P 1'
#
loop_
_entity.id
_entity.type
_entity.pdbx_description
1 polymer ?
#
loop_
_entity_poly.entity_id
_entity_poly.type
_entity_poly.pdbx_seq_one_letter_code
_entity_poly.pdbx_strand_id
1 'polypeptide(L)'
;MIKNIHPISSVIGQALKNKRRQLGLSGIELSKILSISQQQISRYERGVNCFNLDMLMRYFAALQMTPNDVNNLFSVLGSYYHHKVGEHEGRIEQSYYNDYGK
;
A
#
# COMPACT_ATOMS: atom_id res chain seq x y z
N MET A 1 -4.45 -12.23 18.19
CA MET A 1 -5.31 -11.45 17.27
C MET A 1 -4.78 -11.61 15.86
N ILE A 2 -5.58 -12.22 14.98
CA ILE A 2 -5.30 -12.28 13.54
C ILE A 2 -5.35 -10.84 13.04
N LYS A 3 -4.23 -10.32 12.53
CA LYS A 3 -4.20 -8.99 11.93
C LYS A 3 -4.72 -9.17 10.51
N ASN A 4 -5.88 -8.58 10.19
CA ASN A 4 -6.33 -8.47 8.81
C ASN A 4 -5.31 -7.59 8.06
N ILE A 5 -4.55 -8.22 7.17
CA ILE A 5 -3.59 -7.53 6.32
C ILE A 5 -4.33 -7.11 5.06
N HIS A 6 -4.29 -5.81 4.76
CA HIS A 6 -4.82 -5.25 3.53
C HIS A 6 -3.71 -5.26 2.48
N PRO A 7 -3.79 -6.08 1.42
CA PRO A 7 -2.68 -6.28 0.49
C PRO A 7 -2.19 -4.97 -0.15
N ILE A 8 -3.10 -4.15 -0.65
CA ILE A 8 -2.78 -2.84 -1.23
C ILE A 8 -2.13 -1.92 -0.20
N SER A 9 -2.71 -1.83 1.00
CA SER A 9 -2.15 -0.99 2.07
C SER A 9 -0.79 -1.49 2.56
N SER A 10 -0.51 -2.80 2.45
CA SER A 10 0.81 -3.36 2.75
C SER A 10 1.85 -2.93 1.73
N VAL A 11 1.51 -2.93 0.44
CA VAL A 11 2.39 -2.43 -0.63
C VAL A 11 2.69 -0.95 -0.43
N ILE A 12 1.64 -0.14 -0.25
CA ILE A 12 1.77 1.31 0.01
C ILE A 12 2.58 1.56 1.27
N GLY A 13 2.21 0.91 2.38
CA GLY A 13 2.86 1.06 3.67
C GLY A 13 4.34 0.73 3.63
N GLN A 14 4.73 -0.33 2.89
CA GLN A 14 6.12 -0.72 2.75
C GLN A 14 6.92 0.29 1.91
N ALA A 15 6.33 0.85 0.84
CA ALA A 15 6.97 1.89 0.04
C ALA A 15 7.21 3.17 0.86
N LEU A 16 6.20 3.61 1.61
CA LEU A 16 6.29 4.78 2.50
C LEU A 16 7.33 4.57 3.61
N LYS A 17 7.37 3.36 4.20
CA LYS A 17 8.38 2.98 5.19
C LYS A 17 9.81 3.04 4.63
N ASN A 18 9.99 2.60 3.39
CA ASN A 18 11.29 2.65 2.72
C ASN A 18 11.73 4.10 2.50
N LYS A 19 10.84 4.96 1.99
CA LYS A 19 11.13 6.39 1.81
C LYS A 19 11.45 7.08 3.14
N ARG A 20 10.67 6.80 4.20
CA ARG A 20 10.97 7.28 5.57
C ARG A 20 12.39 6.91 6.01
N ARG A 21 12.78 5.65 5.81
CA ARG A 21 14.12 5.15 6.19
C ARG A 21 15.23 5.79 5.37
N GLN A 22 15.00 6.06 4.08
CA GLN A 22 15.95 6.78 3.23
C GLN A 22 16.20 8.21 3.72
N LEU A 23 15.19 8.84 4.33
CA LEU A 23 15.32 10.15 4.99
C LEU A 23 15.94 10.07 6.40
N GLY A 24 16.34 8.88 6.87
CA GLY A 24 16.89 8.70 8.22
C GLY A 24 15.87 8.83 9.36
N LEU A 25 14.57 8.94 9.04
CA LEU A 25 13.54 9.17 10.04
C LEU A 25 13.14 7.86 10.75
N SER A 26 13.03 7.89 12.07
CA SER A 26 12.38 6.86 12.87
C SER A 26 10.85 6.93 12.74
N GLY A 27 10.17 5.87 13.17
CA GLY A 27 8.71 5.87 13.21
C GLY A 27 8.15 6.89 14.21
N ILE A 28 8.89 7.22 15.27
CA ILE A 28 8.49 8.24 16.26
C ILE A 28 8.60 9.63 15.66
N GLU A 29 9.67 9.91 14.91
CA GLU A 29 9.85 11.21 14.26
C GLU A 29 8.76 11.45 13.20
N LEU A 30 8.48 10.46 12.36
CA LEU A 30 7.38 10.58 11.40
C LEU A 30 6.02 10.74 12.11
N SER A 31 5.80 10.07 13.25
CA SER A 31 4.55 10.20 13.99
C SER A 31 4.34 11.63 14.52
N LYS A 32 5.42 12.30 14.94
CA LYS A 32 5.38 13.72 15.33
C LYS A 32 5.04 14.62 14.13
N ILE A 33 5.69 14.43 12.98
CA ILE A 33 5.41 15.19 11.75
C ILE A 33 3.95 15.03 11.33
N LEU A 34 3.43 13.80 11.38
CA LEU A 34 2.06 13.49 11.01
C LEU A 34 1.07 13.68 12.17
N SER A 35 1.48 14.14 13.35
CA SER A 35 0.61 14.33 14.52
C SER A 35 -0.31 13.11 14.79
N ILE A 36 0.26 11.91 14.71
CA ILE A 36 -0.42 10.63 15.02
C ILE A 36 0.48 9.76 15.91
N SER A 37 -0.06 8.68 16.46
CA SER A 37 0.73 7.77 17.29
C SER A 37 1.75 6.99 16.46
N GLN A 38 2.90 6.65 17.06
CA GLN A 38 3.87 5.75 16.43
C GLN A 38 3.26 4.38 16.13
N GLN A 39 2.34 3.90 16.98
CA GLN A 39 1.63 2.65 16.72
C GLN A 39 0.77 2.74 15.46
N GLN A 40 0.16 3.91 15.19
CA GLN A 40 -0.59 4.14 13.96
C GLN A 40 0.32 4.18 12.73
N ILE A 41 1.50 4.82 12.81
CA ILE A 41 2.55 4.71 11.78
C ILE A 41 2.88 3.23 11.52
N SER A 42 3.12 2.44 12.56
CA SER A 42 3.40 1.00 12.44
C SER A 42 2.24 0.23 11.83
N ARG A 43 0.99 0.60 12.10
CA ARG A 43 -0.18 -0.05 11.50
C ARG A 43 -0.26 0.22 10.00
N TYR A 44 -0.08 1.47 9.61
CA TYR A 44 -0.05 1.90 8.20
C TYR A 44 1.10 1.25 7.43
N GLU A 45 2.31 1.33 7.96
CA GLU A 45 3.50 0.77 7.29
C GLU A 45 3.50 -0.76 7.16
N ARG A 46 2.69 -1.45 7.97
CA ARG A 46 2.49 -2.91 7.89
C ARG A 46 1.22 -3.31 7.14
N GLY A 47 0.43 -2.34 6.66
CA GLY A 47 -0.83 -2.62 5.97
C GLY A 47 -1.91 -3.29 6.81
N VAL A 48 -1.85 -3.19 8.14
CA VAL A 48 -2.91 -3.72 9.04
C VAL A 48 -4.00 -2.68 9.31
N ASN A 49 -3.91 -1.54 8.64
CA ASN A 49 -4.90 -0.48 8.60
C ASN A 49 -4.87 0.12 7.19
N CYS A 50 -6.04 0.39 6.61
CA CYS A 50 -6.15 1.01 5.28
C CYS A 50 -5.77 2.48 5.31
N PHE A 51 -5.14 2.96 4.23
CA PHE A 51 -4.99 4.39 4.01
C PHE A 51 -6.29 4.96 3.43
N ASN A 52 -6.74 6.08 3.97
CA ASN A 52 -7.58 7.01 3.21
C ASN A 52 -6.67 7.95 2.39
N LEU A 53 -7.25 8.63 1.41
CA LEU A 53 -6.50 9.50 0.51
C LEU A 53 -5.86 10.69 1.26
N ASP A 54 -6.55 11.30 2.22
CA ASP A 54 -6.01 12.41 3.01
C ASP A 54 -4.74 12.02 3.77
N MET A 55 -4.74 10.85 4.42
CA MET A 55 -3.57 10.35 5.13
C MET A 55 -2.43 10.04 4.16
N LEU A 56 -2.74 9.50 2.99
CA LEU A 56 -1.74 9.24 1.95
C LEU A 56 -1.08 10.55 1.48
N MET A 57 -1.88 11.60 1.22
CA MET A 57 -1.38 12.92 0.85
C MET A 57 -0.51 13.54 1.96
N ARG A 58 -0.92 13.38 3.23
CA ARG A 58 -0.11 13.83 4.38
C ARG A 58 1.23 13.09 4.45
N TYR A 59 1.24 11.79 4.17
CA TYR A 59 2.48 11.01 4.07
C TYR A 59 3.39 11.52 2.94
N PHE A 60 2.84 11.81 1.76
CA PHE A 60 3.62 12.35 0.64
C PHE A 60 4.30 13.66 1.01
N ALA A 61 3.56 14.58 1.65
CA ALA A 61 4.10 15.84 2.14
C ALA A 61 5.18 15.62 3.23
N ALA A 62 4.89 14.80 4.24
CA ALA A 62 5.80 14.55 5.35
C ALA A 62 7.12 13.87 4.93
N LEU A 63 7.06 13.05 3.87
CA LEU A 63 8.21 12.33 3.31
C LEU A 63 8.84 13.05 2.12
N GLN A 64 8.46 14.31 1.86
CA GLN A 64 9.01 15.14 0.79
C GLN A 64 9.02 14.40 -0.55
N MET A 65 7.94 13.65 -0.83
CA MET A 65 7.83 12.89 -2.06
C MET A 65 7.67 13.83 -3.24
N THR A 66 8.51 13.65 -4.24
CA THR A 66 8.41 14.34 -5.53
C THR A 66 7.25 13.75 -6.35
N PRO A 67 6.78 14.46 -7.40
CA PRO A 67 5.84 13.87 -8.35
C PRO A 67 6.31 12.54 -8.93
N ASN A 68 7.62 12.37 -9.13
CA ASN A 68 8.19 11.12 -9.61
C ASN A 68 8.08 9.98 -8.58
N ASP A 69 8.32 10.27 -7.30
CA ASP A 69 8.12 9.29 -6.22
C ASP A 69 6.66 8.81 -6.16
N VAL A 70 5.71 9.74 -6.30
CA VAL A 70 4.27 9.43 -6.31
C VAL A 70 3.91 8.59 -7.53
N ASN A 71 4.37 8.98 -8.73
CA ASN A 71 4.14 8.22 -9.96
C ASN A 71 4.69 6.80 -9.85
N ASN A 72 5.90 6.64 -9.34
CA ASN A 72 6.51 5.31 -9.13
C ASN A 72 5.66 4.44 -8.19
N LEU A 73 5.14 5.01 -7.10
CA LEU A 73 4.23 4.28 -6.21
C LEU A 73 2.97 3.82 -6.94
N PHE A 74 2.34 4.69 -7.73
CA PHE A 74 1.15 4.34 -8.51
C PHE A 74 1.45 3.35 -9.65
N SER A 75 2.64 3.39 -10.26
CA SER A 75 3.06 2.37 -11.23
C SER A 75 3.14 0.99 -10.58
N VAL A 76 3.71 0.87 -9.39
CA VAL A 76 3.74 -0.39 -8.63
C VAL A 76 2.33 -0.88 -8.31
N LEU A 77 1.43 0.02 -7.91
CA LEU A 77 0.02 -0.31 -7.69
C LEU A 77 -0.68 -0.75 -8.97
N GLY A 78 -0.39 -0.11 -10.11
CA GLY A 78 -0.90 -0.49 -11.41
C GLY A 78 -0.49 -1.89 -11.82
N SER A 79 0.79 -2.25 -11.63
CA SER A 79 1.28 -3.61 -11.87
C SER A 79 0.62 -4.63 -10.94
N TYR A 80 0.44 -4.30 -9.66
CA TYR A 80 -0.27 -5.16 -8.72
C TYR A 80 -1.72 -5.37 -9.14
N TYR A 81 -2.42 -4.30 -9.53
CA TYR A 81 -3.80 -4.36 -10.00
C TYR A 81 -3.92 -5.22 -11.26
N HIS A 82 -3.07 -5.00 -12.28
CA HIS A 82 -3.08 -5.78 -13.51
C HIS A 82 -2.86 -7.28 -13.26
N HIS A 83 -1.93 -7.63 -12.37
CA HIS A 83 -1.72 -9.02 -11.98
C HIS A 83 -2.95 -9.62 -11.28
N LYS A 84 -3.60 -8.87 -10.38
CA LYS A 84 -4.81 -9.32 -9.69
C LYS A 84 -6.04 -9.40 -10.58
N VAL A 85 -6.17 -8.53 -11.57
CA VAL A 85 -7.22 -8.60 -12.59
C VAL A 85 -7.01 -9.82 -13.48
N GLY A 86 -5.78 -10.07 -13.93
CA GLY A 86 -5.46 -11.29 -14.69
C GLY A 86 -5.72 -12.60 -13.93
N GLU A 87 -5.46 -12.62 -12.61
CA GLU A 87 -5.86 -13.75 -11.73
C GLU A 87 -7.38 -13.93 -11.60
N HIS A 88 -8.16 -12.85 -11.76
CA HIS A 88 -9.63 -12.90 -11.72
C HIS A 88 -10.20 -13.37 -13.07
N GLU A 89 -9.68 -12.87 -14.20
CA GLU A 89 -10.08 -13.32 -15.54
C GLU A 89 -9.74 -14.80 -15.75
N GLY A 90 -8.54 -15.25 -15.37
CA GLY A 90 -8.17 -16.68 -15.44
C GLY A 90 -9.03 -17.58 -14.55
N ARG A 91 -9.54 -17.08 -13.42
CA ARG A 91 -10.50 -17.82 -12.57
C ARG A 91 -11.89 -17.90 -13.19
N ILE A 92 -12.34 -16.86 -13.88
CA ILE A 92 -13.62 -16.88 -14.61
C ILE A 92 -13.53 -17.85 -15.79
N GLU A 93 -12.46 -17.80 -16.59
CA GLU A 93 -12.27 -18.72 -17.71
C GLU A 93 -12.19 -20.19 -17.25
N GLN A 94 -11.47 -20.47 -16.17
CA GLN A 94 -11.35 -21.83 -15.63
C GLN A 94 -12.68 -22.31 -15.03
N SER A 95 -13.43 -21.46 -14.34
CA SER A 95 -14.79 -21.80 -13.85
C SER A 95 -15.72 -22.08 -15.01
N TYR A 96 -15.69 -21.26 -16.06
CA TYR A 96 -16.53 -21.42 -17.25
C TYR A 96 -16.23 -22.73 -17.99
N TYR A 97 -14.95 -23.08 -18.19
CA TYR A 97 -14.57 -24.36 -18.79
C TYR A 97 -14.93 -25.57 -17.92
N ASN A 98 -14.82 -25.46 -16.60
CA ASN A 98 -15.19 -26.55 -15.69
C ASN A 98 -16.71 -26.78 -15.62
N ASP A 99 -17.51 -25.72 -15.76
CA ASP A 99 -18.97 -25.78 -15.66
C ASP A 99 -19.64 -26.09 -17.01
N TYR A 100 -19.04 -25.72 -18.14
CA TYR A 100 -19.68 -25.79 -19.47
C TYR A 100 -18.81 -26.41 -20.58
N GLY A 101 -17.55 -26.72 -20.32
CA GLY A 101 -16.66 -27.39 -21.26
C GLY A 101 -16.75 -28.92 -21.15
N LYS A 102 -17.69 -29.51 -21.88
CA LYS A 102 -17.63 -30.92 -22.32
C LYS A 102 -17.47 -30.97 -23.83
#